data_AF-A0A396YNM0-F1
#
_entry.id   AF-A0A396YNM0-F1
#
_cell.length_a   1.000
_cell.length_b   1.000
_cell.length_c   1.000
_cell.angle_alpha   90.00
_cell.angle_beta   90.00
_cell.angle_gamma   90.00
#
_symmetry.space_group_name_H-M   'P 1'
#
loop_
_entity.id
_entity.type
_entity.pdbx_description
1 polymer ?
#
loop_
_entity_poly.entity_id
_entity_poly.type
_entity_poly.pdbx_seq_one_letter_code
_entity_poly.pdbx_strand_id
1 'polypeptide(L)'
;MKTIHGIIRKHGGKRGIEESSVRIEKEQESVLEIESIGKGPRGYDAIQVTQLVSREGEWIANPKIQFEIILFGTWKMDGEELKYEKQILYFPYTYIQEHMLEKDEVFEMNEDGQIKHTNQKKLNALKVLSYLWDGIFEEQGYLELYRSKNQSGEKKV
;
A
#
# COMPACT_ATOMS: atom_id res chain seq x y z
N MET A 1 -7.15 3.35 2.69
CA MET A 1 -5.75 3.64 2.31
C MET A 1 -5.58 5.04 1.74
N LYS A 2 -5.98 6.07 2.49
CA LYS A 2 -5.76 7.47 2.14
C LYS A 2 -4.34 7.92 2.47
N THR A 3 -3.75 7.44 3.56
CA THR A 3 -2.42 7.87 4.03
C THR A 3 -1.33 7.44 3.06
N ILE A 4 -1.29 6.15 2.71
CA ILE A 4 -0.35 5.60 1.72
C ILE A 4 -0.56 6.25 0.35
N HIS A 5 -1.81 6.46 -0.08
CA HIS A 5 -2.09 7.18 -1.32
C HIS A 5 -1.50 8.60 -1.32
N GLY A 6 -1.68 9.33 -0.21
CA GLY A 6 -1.13 10.68 -0.04
C GLY A 6 0.39 10.72 -0.08
N ILE A 7 1.06 9.73 0.54
CA ILE A 7 2.52 9.59 0.52
C ILE A 7 2.99 9.34 -0.91
N ILE A 8 2.43 8.33 -1.59
CA ILE A 8 2.79 7.98 -2.97
C ILE A 8 2.58 9.16 -3.90
N ARG A 9 1.44 9.86 -3.81
CA ARG A 9 1.17 11.04 -4.63
C ARG A 9 2.23 12.13 -4.45
N LYS A 10 2.69 12.37 -3.21
CA LYS A 10 3.74 13.36 -2.92
C LYS A 10 5.14 12.89 -3.31
N HIS A 11 5.35 11.58 -3.38
CA HIS A 11 6.60 10.98 -3.85
C HIS A 11 6.73 10.95 -5.38
N GLY A 12 5.81 11.58 -6.13
CA GLY A 12 5.81 11.55 -7.60
C GLY A 12 4.86 10.53 -8.20
N GLY A 13 3.93 9.99 -7.40
CA GLY A 13 2.97 8.99 -7.83
C GLY A 13 3.61 7.62 -8.03
N LYS A 14 2.98 6.80 -8.87
CA LYS A 14 3.45 5.45 -9.19
C LYS A 14 4.91 5.44 -9.66
N ARG A 15 5.26 6.32 -10.60
CA ARG A 15 6.60 6.40 -11.19
C ARG A 15 7.67 6.70 -10.15
N GLY A 16 7.39 7.59 -9.20
CA GLY A 16 8.32 7.88 -8.12
C GLY A 16 8.65 6.65 -7.26
N ILE A 17 7.63 5.83 -6.95
CA ILE A 17 7.80 4.59 -6.17
C ILE A 17 8.55 3.50 -6.96
N GLU A 18 8.42 3.49 -8.30
CA GLU A 18 9.19 2.59 -9.17
C GLU A 18 10.67 3.00 -9.27
N GLU A 19 10.95 4.31 -9.24
CA GLU A 19 12.31 4.86 -9.29
C GLU A 19 13.02 4.75 -7.92
N SER A 20 12.28 4.92 -6.82
CA SER A 20 12.81 4.79 -5.45
C SER A 20 11.75 4.38 -4.44
N SER A 21 12.12 3.54 -3.46
CA SER A 21 11.23 3.24 -2.34
C SER A 21 11.08 4.44 -1.39
N VAL A 22 9.96 4.49 -0.68
CA VAL A 22 9.73 5.43 0.42
C VAL A 22 10.08 4.76 1.72
N ARG A 23 10.90 5.42 2.54
CA ARG A 23 11.18 5.03 3.92
C ARG A 23 10.96 6.22 4.85
N ILE A 24 10.06 6.08 5.82
CA ILE A 24 9.72 7.12 6.79
C ILE A 24 9.99 6.57 8.18
N GLU A 25 11.07 7.03 8.78
CA GLU A 25 11.41 6.74 10.16
C GLU A 25 10.75 7.75 11.10
N LYS A 26 10.00 7.24 12.08
CA LYS A 26 9.39 7.95 13.18
C LYS A 26 10.16 7.61 14.45
N GLU A 27 11.14 8.46 14.75
CA GLU A 27 12.05 8.32 15.89
C GLU A 27 12.64 6.90 15.99
N GLN A 28 13.10 6.46 17.17
CA GLN A 28 13.58 5.09 17.39
C GLN A 28 12.42 4.09 17.63
N GLU A 29 11.20 4.45 17.24
CA GLU A 29 9.97 3.71 17.59
C GLU A 29 9.37 2.96 16.41
N SER A 30 9.36 3.55 15.21
CA SER A 30 8.76 2.87 14.06
C SER A 30 9.28 3.35 12.71
N VAL A 31 9.18 2.47 11.72
CA VAL A 31 9.55 2.73 10.33
C VAL A 31 8.43 2.27 9.43
N LEU A 32 8.01 3.13 8.50
CA LEU A 32 7.12 2.78 7.40
C LEU A 32 7.92 2.71 6.09
N GLU A 33 7.76 1.63 5.35
CA GLU A 33 8.36 1.42 4.04
C GLU A 33 7.28 1.15 2.99
N ILE A 34 7.45 1.73 1.82
CA ILE A 34 6.59 1.54 0.65
C ILE A 34 7.48 1.34 -0.57
N GLU A 35 7.33 0.22 -1.25
CA GLU A 35 8.16 -0.15 -2.40
C GLU A 35 7.32 -0.71 -3.54
N SER A 36 7.78 -0.50 -4.79
CA SER A 36 7.22 -1.18 -5.96
C SER A 36 7.69 -2.63 -6.00
N ILE A 37 6.76 -3.55 -6.24
CA ILE A 37 7.06 -4.99 -6.36
C ILE A 37 6.69 -5.55 -7.74
N GLY A 38 6.57 -4.67 -8.74
CA GLY A 38 6.24 -5.06 -10.12
C GLY A 38 4.74 -5.28 -10.32
N LYS A 39 4.36 -6.45 -10.84
CA LYS A 39 2.96 -6.77 -11.16
C LYS A 39 2.37 -7.72 -10.13
N GLY A 40 1.13 -7.45 -9.72
CA GLY A 40 0.35 -8.33 -8.87
C GLY A 40 -0.40 -9.43 -9.65
N PRO A 41 -1.22 -10.22 -8.94
CA PRO A 41 -1.91 -11.40 -9.49
C PRO A 41 -2.85 -11.12 -10.68
N ARG A 42 -3.38 -9.91 -10.80
CA ARG A 42 -4.25 -9.48 -11.92
C ARG A 42 -3.50 -8.71 -13.00
N GLY A 43 -2.17 -8.63 -12.91
CA GLY A 43 -1.33 -7.91 -13.85
C GLY A 43 -1.31 -6.38 -13.65
N TYR A 44 -1.88 -5.88 -12.55
CA TYR A 44 -1.79 -4.47 -12.19
C TYR A 44 -0.47 -4.18 -11.47
N ASP A 45 -0.04 -2.92 -11.50
CA ASP A 45 1.15 -2.52 -10.75
C ASP A 45 0.90 -2.72 -9.26
N ALA A 46 1.91 -3.20 -8.55
CA ALA A 46 1.78 -3.55 -7.15
C ALA A 46 2.86 -2.90 -6.29
N ILE A 47 2.46 -2.60 -5.07
CA ILE A 47 3.34 -2.11 -4.01
C ILE A 47 3.29 -3.04 -2.81
N GLN A 48 4.36 -3.03 -2.03
CA GLN A 48 4.40 -3.61 -0.70
C GLN A 48 4.48 -2.48 0.33
N VAL A 49 3.72 -2.62 1.42
CA VAL A 49 3.77 -1.73 2.57
C VAL A 49 4.24 -2.55 3.78
N THR A 50 5.31 -2.10 4.40
CA THR A 50 5.91 -2.72 5.58
C THR A 50 5.98 -1.71 6.72
N GLN A 51 5.65 -2.14 7.93
CA GLN A 51 5.86 -1.34 9.13
C GLN A 51 6.73 -2.12 10.11
N LEU A 52 7.83 -1.51 10.54
CA LEU A 52 8.68 -2.00 11.62
C LEU A 52 8.37 -1.18 12.87
N VAL A 53 8.28 -1.84 14.02
CA VAL A 53 8.06 -1.19 15.32
C VAL A 53 9.09 -1.69 16.32
N SER A 54 9.68 -0.78 17.09
CA SER A 54 10.55 -1.10 18.21
C SER A 54 9.69 -1.41 19.43
N ARG A 55 9.83 -2.60 20.00
CA ARG A 55 9.21 -3.00 21.26
C ARG A 55 10.29 -3.58 22.17
N GLU A 56 10.45 -2.99 23.36
CA GLU A 56 11.45 -3.43 24.35
C GLU A 56 12.89 -3.46 23.80
N GLY A 57 13.20 -2.60 22.81
CA GLY A 57 14.51 -2.54 22.16
C GLY A 57 14.69 -3.51 20.98
N GLU A 58 13.71 -4.36 20.69
CA GLU A 58 13.71 -5.26 19.54
C GLU A 58 12.84 -4.71 18.40
N TRP A 59 13.34 -4.82 17.17
CA TRP A 59 12.59 -4.45 15.98
C TRP A 59 11.70 -5.59 15.53
N ILE A 60 10.39 -5.37 15.55
CA ILE A 60 9.36 -6.32 15.15
C ILE A 60 8.71 -5.83 13.86
N ALA A 61 8.64 -6.70 12.86
CA ALA A 61 7.90 -6.43 11.63
C ALA A 61 6.41 -6.73 11.85
N ASN A 62 5.55 -5.75 11.61
CA ASN A 62 4.12 -5.99 11.47
C ASN A 62 3.84 -6.77 10.16
N PRO A 63 2.69 -7.46 10.07
CA PRO A 63 2.35 -8.25 8.89
C PRO A 63 2.39 -7.43 7.61
N LYS A 64 3.23 -7.78 6.64
CA LYS A 64 3.33 -7.05 5.36
C LYS A 64 2.01 -7.14 4.58
N ILE A 65 1.61 -6.04 3.94
CA ILE A 65 0.45 -6.01 3.04
C ILE A 65 0.88 -5.54 1.66
N GLN A 66 0.44 -6.26 0.64
CA GLN A 66 0.66 -5.89 -0.75
C GLN A 66 -0.63 -5.32 -1.34
N PHE A 67 -0.50 -4.38 -2.26
CA PHE A 67 -1.63 -3.76 -2.92
C PHE A 67 -1.39 -3.69 -4.42
N GLU A 68 -2.36 -4.12 -5.20
CA GLU A 68 -2.45 -3.73 -6.61
C GLU A 68 -3.05 -2.33 -6.69
N ILE A 69 -2.41 -1.47 -7.48
CA ILE A 69 -2.83 -0.11 -7.78
C ILE A 69 -3.68 -0.15 -9.04
N ILE A 70 -4.98 0.02 -8.88
CA ILE A 70 -5.94 0.02 -9.98
C ILE A 70 -6.37 1.47 -10.24
N LEU A 71 -6.11 1.93 -11.46
CA LEU A 71 -6.58 3.23 -11.94
C LEU A 71 -7.82 3.01 -12.82
N PHE A 72 -8.91 3.68 -12.49
CA PHE A 72 -10.11 3.69 -13.34
C PHE A 72 -10.70 5.09 -13.40
N GLY A 73 -11.36 5.36 -14.51
CA GLY A 73 -12.12 6.58 -14.73
C GLY A 73 -13.58 6.33 -14.44
N THR A 74 -14.19 7.20 -13.65
CA THR A 74 -15.64 7.23 -13.43
C THR A 74 -16.19 8.54 -13.92
N TRP A 75 -17.35 8.51 -14.56
CA TRP A 75 -18.12 9.72 -14.84
C TRP A 75 -19.09 9.95 -13.69
N LYS A 76 -19.08 11.16 -13.11
CA LYS A 76 -20.02 11.59 -12.06
C LYS A 76 -20.74 12.85 -12.50
N MET A 77 -22.01 12.95 -12.11
CA MET A 77 -22.77 14.19 -12.26
C MET A 77 -22.32 15.19 -11.20
N ASP A 78 -21.98 16.39 -11.63
CA ASP A 78 -21.77 17.56 -10.77
C ASP A 78 -22.77 18.64 -11.20
N GLY A 79 -23.94 18.64 -10.55
CA GLY A 79 -25.11 19.38 -11.03
C GLY A 79 -25.64 18.79 -12.33
N GLU A 80 -25.66 19.60 -13.40
CA GLU A 80 -26.09 19.20 -14.75
C GLU A 80 -24.93 18.73 -15.66
N GLU A 81 -23.69 18.85 -15.20
CA GLU A 81 -22.51 18.48 -15.99
C GLU A 81 -21.98 17.09 -15.64
N LEU A 82 -21.59 16.32 -16.67
CA LEU A 82 -20.92 15.04 -16.50
C LEU A 82 -19.39 15.25 -16.41
N LYS A 83 -18.80 15.02 -15.25
CA LYS A 83 -17.34 15.17 -15.01
C LYS A 83 -16.64 13.82 -14.93
N TYR A 84 -15.52 13.71 -15.66
CA TYR A 84 -14.65 12.53 -15.60
C TYR A 84 -13.69 12.65 -14.41
N GLU A 85 -13.77 11.69 -13.49
CA GLU A 85 -12.89 11.58 -12.34
C GLU A 85 -12.01 10.34 -12.46
N LYS A 86 -10.70 10.53 -12.31
CA LYS A 86 -9.77 9.40 -12.13
C LYS A 86 -9.73 9.02 -10.66
N GLN A 87 -9.96 7.75 -10.37
CA GLN A 87 -9.84 7.18 -9.04
C GLN A 87 -8.71 6.15 -9.02
N ILE A 88 -7.97 6.14 -7.91
CA ILE A 88 -6.95 5.14 -7.62
C ILE A 88 -7.47 4.28 -6.48
N LEU A 89 -7.60 2.98 -6.73
CA LEU A 89 -7.89 1.99 -5.70
C LEU A 89 -6.64 1.18 -5.38
N TYR A 90 -6.43 0.97 -4.08
CA TYR A 90 -5.43 0.06 -3.55
C TYR A 90 -6.13 -1.22 -3.15
N PHE A 91 -6.00 -2.24 -3.99
CA PHE A 91 -6.66 -3.50 -3.76
C PHE A 91 -5.70 -4.45 -3.04
N PRO A 92 -6.00 -4.84 -1.78
CA PRO A 92 -5.07 -5.63 -1.00
C PRO A 92 -5.01 -7.07 -1.49
N TYR A 93 -3.80 -7.62 -1.44
CA TYR A 93 -3.53 -9.04 -1.57
C TYR A 93 -2.32 -9.38 -0.70
N THR A 94 -2.14 -10.65 -0.38
CA THR A 94 -0.88 -11.12 0.17
C THR A 94 -0.59 -12.46 -0.46
N TYR A 95 0.67 -12.69 -0.82
CA TYR A 95 1.19 -14.04 -0.85
C TYR A 95 1.52 -14.47 0.58
N ILE A 96 1.37 -15.76 0.83
CA ILE A 96 1.80 -16.53 2.01
C ILE A 96 2.59 -15.71 3.03
N GLN A 97 2.02 -15.48 4.22
CA GLN A 97 2.80 -15.02 5.37
C GLN A 97 3.35 -16.27 6.08
N GLU A 98 4.66 -16.45 6.12
CA GLU A 98 5.33 -17.66 6.67
C GLU A 98 4.93 -17.99 8.12
N HIS A 99 4.40 -17.01 8.86
CA HIS A 99 4.01 -17.14 10.26
C HIS A 99 2.54 -17.57 10.46
N MET A 100 1.77 -17.67 9.37
CA MET A 100 0.39 -18.16 9.38
C MET A 100 0.42 -19.63 8.93
N LEU A 101 0.03 -20.54 9.82
CA LEU A 101 0.09 -22.00 9.67
C LEU A 101 -0.62 -22.57 8.42
N GLU A 102 -1.35 -21.75 7.67
CA GLU A 102 -2.03 -22.12 6.43
C GLU A 102 -1.48 -21.29 5.27
N LYS A 103 -0.81 -21.97 4.32
CA LYS A 103 -0.39 -21.41 3.02
C LYS A 103 -1.63 -21.21 2.16
N ASP A 104 -2.31 -20.11 2.40
CA ASP A 104 -3.68 -20.02 2.00
C ASP A 104 -3.79 -18.77 1.11
N GLU A 105 -3.71 -18.98 -0.22
CA GLU A 105 -3.64 -17.90 -1.22
C GLU A 105 -4.96 -17.14 -1.33
N VAL A 106 -4.87 -15.82 -1.57
CA VAL A 106 -6.05 -14.99 -1.88
C VAL A 106 -6.54 -15.28 -3.30
N PHE A 107 -5.59 -15.48 -4.21
CA PHE A 107 -5.81 -15.78 -5.62
C PHE A 107 -5.09 -17.08 -5.96
N GLU A 108 -5.86 -18.13 -6.27
CA GLU A 108 -5.31 -19.37 -6.81
C GLU A 108 -5.10 -19.18 -8.31
N MET A 109 -3.86 -19.39 -8.78
CA MET A 109 -3.49 -19.25 -10.18
C MET A 109 -3.50 -20.63 -10.86
N ASN A 110 -3.88 -20.70 -12.14
CA ASN A 110 -3.68 -21.90 -12.97
C ASN A 110 -2.24 -21.95 -13.52
N GLU A 111 -1.91 -23.01 -14.26
CA GLU A 111 -0.59 -23.23 -14.87
C GLU A 111 -0.20 -22.12 -15.87
N ASP A 112 -1.19 -21.46 -16.47
CA ASP A 112 -1.00 -20.34 -17.40
C ASP A 112 -0.82 -18.98 -16.67
N GLY A 113 -0.79 -18.97 -15.33
CA GLY A 113 -0.70 -17.74 -14.54
C GLY A 113 -1.98 -16.89 -14.59
N GLN A 114 -3.13 -17.49 -14.83
CA GLN A 114 -4.44 -16.83 -14.76
C GLN A 114 -5.15 -17.15 -13.45
N ILE A 115 -5.96 -16.23 -12.94
CA ILE A 115 -6.74 -16.44 -11.72
C ILE A 115 -7.81 -17.50 -11.97
N LYS A 116 -7.67 -18.64 -11.31
CA LYS A 116 -8.63 -19.75 -11.30
C LYS A 116 -9.71 -19.54 -10.24
N HIS A 117 -9.32 -19.12 -9.04
CA HIS A 117 -10.24 -18.91 -7.93
C HIS A 117 -9.80 -17.73 -7.03
N THR A 118 -10.77 -17.06 -6.41
CA THR A 118 -10.53 -16.00 -5.41
C THR A 118 -11.15 -16.39 -4.08
N ASN A 119 -10.33 -16.51 -3.04
CA ASN A 119 -10.82 -16.77 -1.69
C ASN A 119 -11.41 -15.49 -1.09
N GLN A 120 -12.74 -15.35 -1.23
CA GLN A 120 -13.44 -14.13 -0.82
C GLN A 120 -13.35 -13.84 0.69
N LYS A 121 -13.27 -14.88 1.53
CA LYS A 121 -13.14 -14.74 3.00
C LYS A 121 -11.83 -14.06 3.36
N LYS A 122 -10.71 -14.52 2.78
CA LYS A 122 -9.39 -13.90 2.99
C LYS A 122 -9.33 -12.49 2.43
N LEU A 123 -9.85 -12.30 1.22
CA LEU A 123 -9.90 -10.97 0.61
C LEU A 123 -10.65 -9.98 1.51
N ASN A 124 -11.76 -10.40 2.12
CA ASN A 124 -12.49 -9.57 3.07
C ASN A 124 -11.67 -9.29 4.35
N ALA A 125 -10.97 -10.29 4.90
CA ALA A 125 -10.08 -10.09 6.04
C ALA A 125 -8.97 -9.08 5.74
N LEU A 126 -8.36 -9.15 4.55
CA LEU A 126 -7.34 -8.19 4.10
C LEU A 126 -7.89 -6.78 3.90
N LYS A 127 -9.12 -6.63 3.43
CA LYS A 127 -9.79 -5.31 3.36
C LYS A 127 -9.95 -4.69 4.75
N VAL A 128 -10.33 -5.49 5.75
CA VAL A 128 -10.42 -5.02 7.16
C VAL A 128 -9.04 -4.63 7.68
N LEU A 129 -8.02 -5.48 7.45
CA LEU A 129 -6.65 -5.17 7.87
C LEU A 129 -6.13 -3.89 7.22
N SER A 130 -6.41 -3.69 5.93
CA SER A 130 -6.05 -2.48 5.19
C SER A 130 -6.72 -1.24 5.78
N TYR A 131 -7.97 -1.35 6.23
CA TYR A 131 -8.66 -0.25 6.90
C TYR A 131 -8.01 0.08 8.24
N LEU A 132 -7.68 -0.92 9.06
CA LEU A 132 -6.97 -0.73 10.33
C LEU A 132 -5.60 -0.08 10.12
N TRP A 133 -4.86 -0.53 9.12
CA TRP A 133 -3.57 0.04 8.75
C TRP A 133 -3.67 1.51 8.35
N ASP A 134 -4.67 1.88 7.56
CA ASP A 134 -4.88 3.29 7.20
C ASP A 134 -5.04 4.17 8.45
N GLY A 135 -5.83 3.70 9.42
CA GLY A 135 -6.03 4.38 10.69
C GLY A 135 -4.75 4.48 11.52
N ILE A 136 -3.99 3.39 11.65
CA ILE A 136 -2.70 3.38 12.35
C ILE A 136 -1.72 4.36 11.70
N PHE A 137 -1.64 4.37 10.36
CA PHE A 137 -0.69 5.24 9.68
C PHE A 137 -1.09 6.72 9.75
N GLU A 138 -2.39 7.00 9.74
CA GLU A 138 -2.94 8.34 9.98
C GLU A 138 -2.64 8.80 11.41
N GLU A 139 -2.93 7.98 12.43
CA GLU A 139 -2.67 8.27 13.83
C GLU A 139 -1.17 8.49 14.11
N GLN A 140 -0.30 7.72 13.46
CA GLN A 140 1.15 7.88 13.59
C GLN A 140 1.71 9.07 12.80
N GLY A 141 0.89 9.76 11.99
CA GLY A 141 1.26 10.99 11.29
C GLY A 141 2.29 10.79 10.17
N TYR A 142 2.33 9.60 9.54
CA TYR A 142 3.35 9.32 8.50
C TYR A 142 3.28 10.27 7.31
N LEU A 143 2.07 10.71 6.92
CA LEU A 143 1.91 11.64 5.80
C LEU A 143 2.54 13.01 6.13
N GLU A 144 2.38 13.47 7.36
CA GLU A 144 2.91 14.73 7.88
C GLU A 144 4.44 14.64 8.03
N LEU A 145 4.95 13.53 8.55
CA LEU A 145 6.39 13.25 8.65
C LEU A 145 7.05 13.20 7.27
N TYR A 146 6.38 12.61 6.27
CA TYR A 146 6.89 12.61 4.90
C TYR A 146 6.91 14.02 4.30
N ARG A 147 5.90 14.86 4.61
CA ARG A 147 5.86 16.26 4.16
C ARG A 147 7.00 17.08 4.75
N SER A 148 7.24 16.97 6.05
CA SER A 148 8.27 17.76 6.73
C SER A 148 9.67 17.44 6.22
N LYS A 149 10.00 16.14 6.05
CA LYS A 149 11.28 15.72 5.47
C LYS A 149 11.50 16.28 4.05
N ASN A 150 10.46 16.26 3.20
CA ASN A 150 10.59 16.74 1.82
C ASN A 150 10.41 18.27 1.64
N GLN A 151 9.89 18.99 2.63
CA GLN A 151 9.87 20.46 2.64
C GLN A 151 11.16 21.05 3.20
N SER A 152 11.87 20.32 4.06
CA SER A 152 13.13 20.76 4.66
C SER A 152 14.30 20.89 3.69
N GLY A 153 14.16 20.41 2.45
CA GLY A 153 15.00 20.85 1.33
C GLY A 153 16.50 20.86 1.62
N GLU A 154 17.06 19.81 2.23
CA GLU A 154 18.48 19.53 2.01
C GLU A 154 18.63 19.16 0.53
N LYS A 155 18.93 20.18 -0.27
CA LYS A 155 19.60 20.00 -1.55
C LYS A 155 20.81 19.12 -1.28
N LYS A 156 20.73 17.85 -1.64
CA LYS A 156 21.93 17.08 -1.94
C LYS A 156 22.56 17.72 -3.18
N VAL A 157 23.51 18.61 -2.92
CA VAL A 157 24.52 19.07 -3.89
C VAL A 157 25.54 17.96 -4.05
#